data_AF-A0AAW0J4G2-F1
#
_entry.id   AF-A0AAW0J4G2-F1
#
_cell.length_a   1.000
_cell.length_b   1.000
_cell.length_c   1.000
_cell.angle_alpha   90.00
_cell.angle_beta   90.00
_cell.angle_gamma   90.00
#
_symmetry.space_group_name_H-M   'P 1'
#
loop_
_entity.id
_entity.type
_entity.pdbx_description
1 polymer ?
#
loop_
_entity_poly.entity_id
_entity_poly.type
_entity_poly.pdbx_seq_one_letter_code
_entity_poly.pdbx_strand_id
1 'polypeptide(L)'
;MVTCFHSVFWFWSQGAPLCGHFSMSLGKRWVSITIFILFFVISFVYWIDKSALTGNYIFRTFANTISPKKSSAQVEFPFNCSNLNLTCPTNHPATIEKEESSPVACPAYMRWIHEDLRPWKSAGITRDMVERGRDYATFRLVIVKGKVYVEQIRGTFQTRDIFTIWGILQLLRLYPGKSALTGNYIFRTFANTISPKKSSAQVEFPFNCSNLNLTCPTNHPATIEKEESSPVACPAYMRWIHEDLRPWKSAGITRDMVERGRDYATFRLVIVKGKVYVEQIRGTFQTRDIFTIWGILQLLRLYPGKVPDLELMFVCGDETVIKKRDHQGLKATSVPPVFNYCEDDETLDIVFPDWTFWGWSEVDIKPWGTTLEALKEGNKKIKWKDRKPYAFWKGNPYVSEKRVELMKCNLSNKNDWNVRLYIQDWGKESTNGFKNSKLEDQCTHRYKIYIEGKTWSVSEKYILACNSMTLLLMPQYHDFFTRSLVPMQHYWPIKITNNTCRDLKLAVEWGNYHTDKAQEIGEAGSKFIQENLKMDFVYDYMFHLLSEYSKLLKFEPTIPLGALEVCSETMACREGNKFWRIKNFMVESMVKSPRDTLPCTMPPPL
;
A
#
# COMPACT_ATOMS: atom_id res chain seq x y z
N MET A 1 -43.97 -44.97 26.27
CA MET A 1 -43.63 -46.33 25.82
C MET A 1 -42.31 -46.26 25.05
N VAL A 2 -41.26 -46.89 25.60
CA VAL A 2 -40.28 -47.78 24.91
C VAL A 2 -39.57 -47.17 23.68
N THR A 3 -38.39 -46.53 23.81
CA THR A 3 -36.97 -47.03 23.87
C THR A 3 -36.27 -47.36 22.55
N CYS A 4 -34.98 -46.96 22.52
CA CYS A 4 -33.79 -47.50 21.81
C CYS A 4 -33.68 -47.35 20.27
N PHE A 5 -32.64 -46.75 19.67
CA PHE A 5 -31.15 -46.89 19.68
C PHE A 5 -30.58 -48.14 18.97
N HIS A 6 -29.52 -47.89 18.18
CA HIS A 6 -28.57 -48.80 17.49
C HIS A 6 -29.08 -49.54 16.23
N SER A 7 -28.31 -49.81 15.15
CA SER A 7 -26.88 -49.64 14.81
C SER A 7 -26.61 -50.05 13.35
N VAL A 8 -25.64 -49.36 12.76
CA VAL A 8 -24.64 -49.65 11.71
C VAL A 8 -24.44 -51.08 11.13
N PHE A 9 -24.08 -51.12 9.82
CA PHE A 9 -23.09 -51.97 9.10
C PHE A 9 -23.55 -52.95 7.96
N TRP A 10 -23.05 -52.66 6.73
CA TRP A 10 -22.61 -53.53 5.60
C TRP A 10 -23.64 -54.38 4.80
N PHE A 11 -23.42 -54.88 3.58
CA PHE A 11 -22.72 -54.59 2.30
C PHE A 11 -23.09 -55.78 1.36
N TRP A 12 -22.89 -55.65 0.03
CA TRP A 12 -23.05 -56.64 -1.08
C TRP A 12 -24.49 -56.85 -1.60
N SER A 13 -24.81 -57.06 -2.90
CA SER A 13 -24.16 -57.07 -4.24
C SER A 13 -24.91 -58.12 -5.07
N GLN A 14 -25.50 -57.74 -6.21
CA GLN A 14 -25.66 -58.57 -7.44
C GLN A 14 -25.78 -57.57 -8.61
N GLY A 15 -25.10 -57.65 -9.76
CA GLY A 15 -24.40 -58.74 -10.45
C GLY A 15 -25.04 -59.00 -11.82
N ALA A 16 -24.78 -58.15 -12.83
CA ALA A 16 -24.09 -58.49 -14.12
C ALA A 16 -24.97 -59.27 -15.14
N PRO A 17 -24.52 -59.70 -16.36
CA PRO A 17 -23.31 -59.43 -17.16
C PRO A 17 -23.54 -59.33 -18.71
N LEU A 18 -22.47 -59.13 -19.50
CA LEU A 18 -22.04 -59.87 -20.72
C LEU A 18 -20.87 -59.10 -21.39
N CYS A 19 -19.61 -59.51 -21.15
CA CYS A 19 -18.77 -60.48 -21.91
C CYS A 19 -18.21 -59.90 -23.23
N GLY A 20 -16.90 -59.99 -23.55
CA GLY A 20 -15.89 -60.87 -23.00
C GLY A 20 -14.43 -60.56 -23.37
N HIS A 21 -13.59 -61.50 -22.95
CA HIS A 21 -12.16 -61.48 -22.65
C HIS A 21 -11.20 -61.52 -23.85
N PHE A 22 -9.99 -61.00 -23.62
CA PHE A 22 -8.75 -61.73 -23.95
C PHE A 22 -7.76 -61.63 -22.77
N SER A 23 -7.06 -62.74 -22.51
CA SER A 23 -6.23 -63.03 -21.34
C SER A 23 -4.74 -63.09 -21.70
N MET A 24 -3.90 -62.71 -20.71
CA MET A 24 -2.46 -63.00 -20.51
C MET A 24 -1.38 -62.37 -21.42
N SER A 25 -0.50 -61.54 -20.85
CA SER A 25 0.82 -61.99 -20.37
C SER A 25 1.55 -60.93 -19.54
N LEU A 26 2.28 -61.40 -18.52
CA LEU A 26 3.11 -60.63 -17.58
C LEU A 26 4.41 -60.19 -18.29
N GLY A 27 4.31 -59.29 -19.27
CA GLY A 27 5.46 -58.85 -20.07
C GLY A 27 5.36 -57.43 -20.62
N LYS A 28 4.33 -56.66 -20.23
CA LYS A 28 4.09 -55.31 -20.77
C LYS A 28 3.71 -54.26 -19.71
N ARG A 29 4.16 -54.44 -18.47
CA ARG A 29 4.12 -53.37 -17.45
C ARG A 29 5.40 -52.54 -17.37
N TRP A 30 6.49 -53.01 -17.98
CA TRP A 30 7.77 -52.30 -18.06
C TRP A 30 8.00 -51.55 -19.38
N VAL A 31 7.19 -51.77 -20.42
CA VAL A 31 7.35 -51.04 -21.69
C VAL A 31 6.63 -49.68 -21.67
N SER A 32 5.50 -49.55 -20.94
CA SER A 32 4.81 -48.25 -20.84
C SER A 32 5.49 -47.27 -19.89
N ILE A 33 6.14 -47.77 -18.82
CA ILE A 33 6.91 -46.94 -17.89
C ILE A 33 8.25 -46.52 -18.52
N THR A 34 8.88 -47.38 -19.33
CA THR A 34 10.14 -47.03 -20.03
C THR A 34 9.90 -46.04 -21.18
N ILE A 35 8.76 -46.11 -21.89
CA ILE A 35 8.41 -45.13 -22.93
C ILE A 35 8.02 -43.76 -22.32
N PHE A 36 7.35 -43.74 -21.17
CA PHE A 36 7.03 -42.47 -20.49
C PHE A 36 8.26 -41.79 -19.87
N ILE A 37 9.23 -42.58 -19.36
CA ILE A 37 10.50 -42.05 -18.85
C ILE A 37 11.41 -41.61 -20.02
N LEU A 38 11.41 -42.30 -21.17
CA LEU A 38 12.16 -41.83 -22.36
C LEU A 38 11.58 -40.51 -22.91
N PHE A 39 10.27 -40.30 -22.87
CA PHE A 39 9.66 -39.04 -23.33
C PHE A 39 9.97 -37.86 -22.39
N PHE A 40 10.09 -38.13 -21.08
CA PHE A 40 10.52 -37.13 -20.11
C PHE A 40 12.02 -36.85 -20.17
N VAL A 41 12.88 -37.86 -20.39
CA VAL A 41 14.34 -37.66 -20.51
C VAL A 41 14.71 -37.03 -21.85
N ILE A 42 14.04 -37.35 -22.96
CA ILE A 42 14.28 -36.70 -24.26
C ILE A 42 13.75 -35.25 -24.28
N SER A 43 12.66 -34.94 -23.58
CA SER A 43 12.19 -33.55 -23.42
C SER A 43 13.04 -32.74 -22.44
N PHE A 44 13.69 -33.39 -21.46
CA PHE A 44 14.59 -32.72 -20.52
C PHE A 44 16.00 -32.48 -21.11
N VAL A 45 16.44 -33.31 -22.07
CA VAL A 45 17.71 -33.10 -22.80
C VAL A 45 17.55 -32.15 -24.00
N TYR A 46 16.34 -31.91 -24.51
CA TYR A 46 16.09 -30.90 -25.57
C TYR A 46 15.77 -29.50 -25.03
N TRP A 47 15.67 -29.32 -23.71
CA TRP A 47 15.49 -28.00 -23.08
C TRP A 47 16.60 -27.63 -22.09
N ILE A 48 17.73 -28.33 -22.18
CA ILE A 48 19.01 -27.85 -21.67
C ILE A 48 20.06 -28.26 -22.71
N ASP A 49 20.50 -27.33 -23.56
CA ASP A 49 21.94 -27.11 -23.60
C ASP A 49 22.37 -25.68 -24.00
N LYS A 50 23.32 -25.21 -23.17
CA LYS A 50 24.46 -24.33 -23.45
C LYS A 50 24.28 -23.13 -24.36
N SER A 51 24.00 -21.99 -23.73
CA SER A 51 24.77 -20.75 -23.97
C SER A 51 24.88 -19.87 -22.73
N ALA A 52 24.95 -20.48 -21.54
CA ALA A 52 25.37 -19.83 -20.29
C ALA A 52 26.89 -19.86 -20.08
N LEU A 53 27.67 -20.11 -21.14
CA LEU A 53 29.11 -19.90 -21.15
C LEU A 53 29.45 -19.14 -22.43
N THR A 54 30.12 -18.00 -22.21
CA THR A 54 30.79 -17.14 -23.19
C THR A 54 29.91 -16.36 -24.17
N GLY A 55 29.76 -15.06 -23.88
CA GLY A 55 30.16 -13.98 -24.80
C GLY A 55 29.42 -13.79 -26.12
N ASN A 56 28.82 -12.60 -26.24
CA ASN A 56 28.62 -11.82 -27.47
C ASN A 56 27.70 -12.37 -28.57
N TYR A 57 26.99 -11.42 -29.21
CA TYR A 57 26.10 -11.53 -30.38
C TYR A 57 24.70 -12.09 -30.05
N ILE A 58 23.60 -11.42 -30.35
CA ILE A 58 23.16 -10.97 -31.69
C ILE A 58 22.47 -9.59 -31.63
N PHE A 59 23.14 -8.58 -32.17
CA PHE A 59 22.53 -7.41 -32.83
C PHE A 59 22.92 -7.53 -34.31
N ARG A 60 22.01 -8.05 -35.13
CA ARG A 60 21.97 -8.07 -36.61
C ARG A 60 20.81 -9.03 -36.93
N THR A 61 19.69 -8.61 -37.54
CA THR A 61 19.64 -8.15 -38.93
C THR A 61 18.34 -7.39 -39.16
N PHE A 62 18.41 -6.06 -39.31
CA PHE A 62 17.52 -5.27 -40.17
C PHE A 62 18.29 -4.01 -40.57
N ALA A 63 19.26 -4.20 -41.45
CA ALA A 63 19.80 -3.12 -42.26
C ALA A 63 20.34 -3.78 -43.54
N ASN A 64 19.60 -3.66 -44.62
CA ASN A 64 20.11 -3.76 -45.99
C ASN A 64 19.13 -3.06 -46.93
N THR A 65 19.12 -1.72 -46.87
CA THR A 65 19.18 -0.92 -48.09
C THR A 65 19.74 0.45 -47.71
N ILE A 66 20.98 0.71 -48.10
CA ILE A 66 21.59 1.99 -48.52
C ILE A 66 23.11 1.81 -48.40
N SER A 67 23.77 1.78 -49.55
CA SER A 67 25.22 1.64 -49.73
C SER A 67 25.96 2.94 -49.36
N PRO A 68 27.29 2.89 -49.15
CA PRO A 68 28.02 3.74 -48.21
C PRO A 68 28.66 4.99 -48.84
N LYS A 69 28.92 6.00 -48.00
CA LYS A 69 30.00 6.97 -48.26
C LYS A 69 30.91 7.14 -47.03
N LYS A 70 32.12 6.57 -47.20
CA LYS A 70 33.45 6.98 -46.69
C LYS A 70 33.59 7.49 -45.23
N SER A 71 34.05 6.57 -44.38
CA SER A 71 35.24 6.66 -43.52
C SER A 71 35.69 8.04 -43.02
N SER A 72 35.64 8.23 -41.70
CA SER A 72 36.77 8.76 -40.95
C SER A 72 36.96 7.93 -39.68
N ALA A 73 38.18 7.43 -39.50
CA ALA A 73 38.59 6.45 -38.49
C ALA A 73 38.13 6.77 -37.06
N GLN A 74 37.47 5.81 -36.41
CA GLN A 74 37.35 5.77 -34.95
C GLN A 74 38.61 5.14 -34.36
N VAL A 75 39.25 5.84 -33.43
CA VAL A 75 40.23 5.26 -32.50
C VAL A 75 39.44 4.63 -31.36
N GLU A 76 39.50 3.31 -31.22
CA GLU A 76 38.98 2.59 -30.04
C GLU A 76 40.01 2.64 -28.91
N PHE A 77 39.57 2.99 -27.69
CA PHE A 77 40.37 2.85 -26.47
C PHE A 77 39.77 1.74 -25.61
N PRO A 78 40.45 0.60 -25.40
CA PRO A 78 39.93 -0.50 -24.60
C PRO A 78 40.04 -0.18 -23.11
N PHE A 79 38.91 -0.25 -22.39
CA PHE A 79 38.89 -0.22 -20.92
C PHE A 79 38.99 -1.66 -20.38
N ASN A 80 40.08 -1.99 -19.70
CA ASN A 80 40.27 -3.24 -18.97
C ASN A 80 40.16 -2.99 -17.46
N CYS A 81 39.09 -3.47 -16.82
CA CYS A 81 38.90 -3.38 -15.37
C CYS A 81 39.36 -4.66 -14.69
N SER A 82 40.67 -4.79 -14.54
CA SER A 82 41.31 -5.85 -13.73
C SER A 82 42.26 -5.19 -12.72
N ASN A 83 41.73 -4.43 -11.75
CA ASN A 83 42.29 -4.23 -10.41
C ASN A 83 41.52 -3.16 -9.62
N LEU A 84 41.15 -3.49 -8.37
CA LEU A 84 40.71 -2.54 -7.36
C LEU A 84 41.92 -1.76 -6.81
N ASN A 85 42.13 -0.53 -7.28
CA ASN A 85 42.63 0.61 -6.48
C ASN A 85 42.64 1.90 -7.32
N LEU A 86 42.27 3.02 -6.69
CA LEU A 86 42.01 4.34 -7.28
C LEU A 86 43.24 5.02 -7.92
N THR A 87 43.09 5.53 -9.16
CA THR A 87 43.33 6.93 -9.62
C THR A 87 43.34 6.99 -11.18
N CYS A 88 42.81 8.06 -11.79
CA CYS A 88 42.84 8.25 -13.25
C CYS A 88 44.13 8.99 -13.70
N PRO A 89 44.77 8.62 -14.83
CA PRO A 89 45.96 9.31 -15.34
C PRO A 89 45.62 10.69 -15.93
N THR A 90 46.51 11.66 -15.76
CA THR A 90 46.34 13.09 -16.06
C THR A 90 46.56 13.55 -17.51
N ASN A 91 46.73 12.65 -18.49
CA ASN A 91 47.13 13.07 -19.85
C ASN A 91 46.14 12.61 -20.94
N HIS A 92 45.28 13.53 -21.39
CA HIS A 92 44.64 13.45 -22.72
C HIS A 92 44.65 14.80 -23.45
N PRO A 93 44.90 14.84 -24.78
CA PRO A 93 45.22 16.07 -25.49
C PRO A 93 43.96 16.91 -25.78
N ALA A 94 44.10 18.22 -25.64
CA ALA A 94 43.14 19.20 -26.09
C ALA A 94 43.29 19.44 -27.61
N THR A 95 42.15 19.67 -28.27
CA THR A 95 41.98 20.18 -29.65
C THR A 95 42.24 19.25 -30.84
N ILE A 96 41.17 19.04 -31.63
CA ILE A 96 41.21 18.70 -33.05
C ILE A 96 40.30 19.71 -33.76
N GLU A 97 40.87 20.53 -34.65
CA GLU A 97 40.15 21.41 -35.55
C GLU A 97 39.55 20.62 -36.72
N LYS A 98 38.34 20.96 -37.16
CA LYS A 98 37.81 20.55 -38.48
C LYS A 98 36.99 21.65 -39.14
N GLU A 99 37.30 21.82 -40.42
CA GLU A 99 36.82 22.80 -41.41
C GLU A 99 35.29 22.92 -41.55
N GLU A 100 34.84 24.15 -41.82
CA GLU A 100 33.46 24.55 -42.07
C GLU A 100 32.95 24.07 -43.45
N SER A 101 31.77 23.46 -43.47
CA SER A 101 30.95 23.28 -44.67
C SER A 101 29.61 23.99 -44.50
N SER A 102 29.12 24.57 -45.60
CA SER A 102 27.95 25.46 -45.70
C SER A 102 26.66 24.90 -45.08
N PRO A 103 25.78 25.75 -44.50
CA PRO A 103 24.66 25.29 -43.68
C PRO A 103 23.55 24.62 -44.52
N VAL A 104 23.30 23.35 -44.23
CA VAL A 104 22.10 22.61 -44.68
C VAL A 104 20.88 23.21 -43.96
N ALA A 105 19.87 23.62 -44.71
CA ALA A 105 18.61 24.13 -44.14
C ALA A 105 17.92 23.02 -43.32
N CYS A 106 17.50 23.35 -42.10
CA CYS A 106 16.82 22.40 -41.21
C CYS A 106 15.47 21.94 -41.79
N PRO A 107 15.05 20.68 -41.55
CA PRO A 107 13.73 20.19 -41.95
C PRO A 107 12.59 21.08 -41.42
N ALA A 108 11.53 21.25 -42.22
CA ALA A 108 10.45 22.20 -41.95
C ALA A 108 9.75 22.01 -40.58
N TYR A 109 9.73 20.80 -40.02
CA TYR A 109 9.12 20.56 -38.70
C TYR A 109 9.89 21.22 -37.55
N MET A 110 11.18 21.54 -37.71
CA MET A 110 11.96 22.23 -36.69
C MET A 110 11.48 23.66 -36.43
N ARG A 111 10.66 24.24 -37.33
CA ARG A 111 10.02 25.54 -37.12
C ARG A 111 9.15 25.55 -35.84
N TRP A 112 8.57 24.39 -35.48
CA TRP A 112 7.70 24.26 -34.31
C TRP A 112 8.45 24.47 -32.98
N ILE A 113 9.77 24.28 -32.95
CA ILE A 113 10.58 24.57 -31.74
C ILE A 113 10.46 26.05 -31.36
N HIS A 114 10.47 26.96 -32.35
CA HIS A 114 10.31 28.39 -32.10
C HIS A 114 8.87 28.77 -31.74
N GLU A 115 7.89 28.02 -32.23
CA GLU A 115 6.48 28.19 -31.89
C GLU A 115 6.19 27.76 -30.45
N ASP A 116 6.68 26.59 -30.07
CA ASP A 116 6.50 26.03 -28.72
C ASP A 116 7.19 26.90 -27.65
N LEU A 117 8.32 27.52 -28.00
CA LEU A 117 9.06 28.43 -27.11
C LEU A 117 8.64 29.90 -27.23
N ARG A 118 7.70 30.23 -28.14
CA ARG A 118 7.23 31.60 -28.37
C ARG A 118 6.77 32.33 -27.10
N PRO A 119 6.07 31.69 -26.13
CA PRO A 119 5.62 32.37 -24.91
C PRO A 119 6.75 32.96 -24.06
N TRP A 120 7.96 32.41 -24.19
CA TRP A 120 9.13 32.81 -23.39
C TRP A 120 10.19 33.55 -24.21
N LYS A 121 9.92 33.85 -25.48
CA LYS A 121 10.88 34.46 -26.40
C LYS A 121 11.34 35.86 -25.95
N SER A 122 10.45 36.65 -25.35
CA SER A 122 10.74 38.03 -24.88
C SER A 122 11.10 38.12 -23.40
N ALA A 123 10.48 37.28 -22.55
CA ALA A 123 10.64 37.34 -21.10
C ALA A 123 11.75 36.41 -20.55
N GLY A 124 12.18 35.42 -21.35
CA GLY A 124 13.05 34.34 -20.88
C GLY A 124 12.33 33.36 -19.96
N ILE A 125 13.02 32.28 -19.60
CA ILE A 125 12.53 31.28 -18.63
C ILE A 125 13.27 31.52 -17.32
N THR A 126 12.54 31.95 -16.28
CA THR A 126 13.14 32.20 -14.97
C THR A 126 13.21 30.91 -14.14
N ARG A 127 14.07 30.90 -13.11
CA ARG A 127 14.19 29.76 -12.19
C ARG A 127 12.85 29.42 -11.55
N ASP A 128 12.12 30.41 -11.02
CA ASP A 128 10.82 30.21 -10.40
C ASP A 128 9.80 29.57 -11.34
N MET A 129 9.86 29.89 -12.64
CA MET A 129 9.00 29.26 -13.63
C MET A 129 9.33 27.77 -13.80
N VAL A 130 10.62 27.42 -13.80
CA VAL A 130 11.07 26.02 -13.84
C VAL A 130 10.70 25.28 -12.55
N GLU A 131 10.88 25.92 -11.39
CA GLU A 131 10.54 25.30 -10.09
C GLU A 131 9.04 25.08 -9.92
N ARG A 132 8.17 25.96 -10.44
CA ARG A 132 6.71 25.71 -10.46
C ARG A 132 6.33 24.51 -11.33
N GLY A 133 7.15 24.16 -12.32
CA GLY A 133 6.96 22.96 -13.14
C GLY A 133 7.36 21.66 -12.43
N ARG A 134 8.06 21.75 -11.29
CA ARG A 134 8.60 20.60 -10.54
C ARG A 134 7.51 19.59 -10.18
N ASP A 135 6.34 20.08 -9.75
CA ASP A 135 5.23 19.24 -9.32
C ASP A 135 4.56 18.46 -10.46
N TYR A 136 4.99 18.67 -11.71
CA TYR A 136 4.50 17.96 -12.88
C TYR A 136 5.60 17.15 -13.58
N ALA A 137 6.86 17.26 -13.12
CA ALA A 137 8.01 16.65 -13.78
C ALA A 137 8.37 15.28 -13.17
N THR A 138 8.82 14.36 -14.03
CA THR A 138 9.38 13.06 -13.60
C THR A 138 10.79 13.22 -13.03
N PHE A 139 11.61 14.01 -13.71
CA PHE A 139 12.97 14.35 -13.30
C PHE A 139 13.31 15.76 -13.75
N ARG A 140 14.27 16.37 -13.06
CA ARG A 140 14.90 17.61 -13.44
C ARG A 140 16.30 17.31 -13.95
N LEU A 141 16.63 17.83 -15.11
CA LEU A 141 17.94 17.70 -15.71
C LEU A 141 18.58 19.08 -15.82
N VAL A 142 19.79 19.21 -15.28
CA VAL A 142 20.56 20.45 -15.23
C VAL A 142 21.89 20.23 -15.96
N ILE A 143 22.11 20.98 -17.02
CA ILE A 143 23.37 20.95 -17.79
C ILE A 143 24.15 22.21 -17.46
N VAL A 144 25.27 22.07 -16.75
CA VAL A 144 26.13 23.19 -16.38
C VAL A 144 27.57 22.82 -16.72
N LYS A 145 28.23 23.65 -17.54
CA LYS A 145 29.63 23.45 -17.96
C LYS A 145 29.91 22.05 -18.52
N GLY A 146 28.98 21.52 -19.34
CA GLY A 146 29.10 20.20 -19.97
C GLY A 146 28.87 19.01 -19.02
N LYS A 147 28.56 19.25 -17.74
CA LYS A 147 28.17 18.21 -16.79
C LYS A 147 26.65 18.16 -16.67
N VAL A 148 26.12 16.94 -16.62
CA VAL A 148 24.69 16.68 -16.46
C VAL A 148 24.43 16.25 -15.02
N TYR A 149 23.53 16.96 -14.36
CA TYR A 149 23.00 16.61 -13.06
C TYR A 149 21.54 16.25 -13.24
N VAL A 150 21.14 15.09 -12.73
CA VAL A 150 19.75 14.65 -12.79
C VAL A 150 19.24 14.53 -11.37
N GLU A 151 18.22 15.33 -11.06
CA GLU A 151 17.44 15.24 -9.84
C GLU A 151 16.17 14.47 -10.17
N GLN A 152 15.95 13.37 -9.46
CA GLN A 152 14.75 12.56 -9.61
C GLN A 152 13.63 13.18 -8.78
N ILE A 153 12.52 13.57 -9.41
CA ILE A 153 11.43 14.27 -8.71
C ILE A 153 10.32 13.29 -8.32
N ARG A 154 9.98 12.32 -9.20
CA ARG A 154 8.93 11.33 -8.93
C ARG A 154 9.26 9.93 -9.42
N GLY A 155 8.82 8.92 -8.65
CA GLY A 155 8.92 7.49 -8.99
C GLY A 155 10.34 6.94 -8.97
N THR A 156 10.55 5.71 -9.44
CA THR A 156 11.87 5.18 -9.83
C THR A 156 12.13 5.47 -11.31
N PHE A 157 13.38 5.75 -11.70
CA PHE A 157 13.71 5.91 -13.12
C PHE A 157 13.28 4.67 -13.90
N GLN A 158 12.38 4.86 -14.84
CA GLN A 158 11.98 3.82 -15.75
C GLN A 158 12.97 3.77 -16.91
N THR A 159 12.98 2.65 -17.62
CA THR A 159 13.87 2.42 -18.77
C THR A 159 13.78 3.57 -19.80
N ARG A 160 12.60 4.15 -20.02
CA ARG A 160 12.41 5.32 -20.91
C ARG A 160 13.12 6.59 -20.43
N ASP A 161 13.15 6.82 -19.12
CA ASP A 161 13.79 8.01 -18.55
C ASP A 161 15.31 7.89 -18.69
N ILE A 162 15.82 6.67 -18.44
CA ILE A 162 17.24 6.33 -18.63
C ILE A 162 17.63 6.48 -20.10
N PHE A 163 16.82 6.00 -21.05
CA PHE A 163 17.11 6.19 -22.49
C PHE A 163 17.05 7.66 -22.91
N THR A 164 16.15 8.46 -22.33
CA THR A 164 16.06 9.90 -22.59
C THR A 164 17.30 10.63 -22.08
N ILE A 165 17.70 10.36 -20.83
CA ILE A 165 18.93 10.92 -20.23
C ILE A 165 20.17 10.47 -21.01
N TRP A 166 20.22 9.20 -21.40
CA TRP A 166 21.31 8.64 -22.20
C TRP A 166 21.39 9.29 -23.59
N GLY A 167 20.25 9.54 -24.25
CA GLY A 167 20.21 10.28 -25.51
C GLY A 167 20.76 11.71 -25.38
N ILE A 168 20.43 12.41 -24.31
CA ILE A 168 20.99 13.75 -24.00
C ILE A 168 22.50 13.65 -23.75
N LEU A 169 22.98 12.63 -23.04
CA LEU A 169 24.40 12.39 -22.84
C LEU A 169 25.13 12.06 -24.15
N GLN A 170 24.52 11.31 -25.07
CA GLN A 170 25.09 11.05 -26.40
C GLN A 170 25.14 12.33 -27.24
N LEU A 171 24.12 13.20 -27.17
CA LEU A 171 24.16 14.51 -27.83
C LEU A 171 25.31 15.38 -27.31
N LEU A 172 25.54 15.40 -25.99
CA LEU A 172 26.66 16.11 -25.39
C LEU A 172 28.03 15.51 -25.75
N ARG A 173 28.09 14.18 -25.97
CA ARG A 173 29.30 13.48 -26.44
C ARG A 173 29.59 13.68 -27.92
N LEU A 174 28.55 13.81 -28.76
CA LEU A 174 28.69 14.02 -30.21
C LEU A 174 29.05 15.47 -30.56
N TYR A 175 28.76 16.43 -29.68
CA TYR A 175 29.10 17.85 -29.85
C TYR A 175 29.87 18.42 -28.65
N PRO A 176 31.03 17.86 -28.29
CA PRO A 176 31.82 18.36 -27.17
C PRO A 176 32.37 19.75 -27.53
N GLY A 177 32.05 20.75 -26.72
CA GLY A 177 32.65 22.09 -26.84
C GLY A 177 32.00 23.06 -27.84
N LYS A 178 30.91 22.70 -28.54
CA LYS A 178 30.09 23.72 -29.22
C LYS A 178 29.22 24.43 -28.20
N SER A 179 29.46 25.73 -28.06
CA SER A 179 28.78 26.75 -27.24
C SER A 179 27.26 26.90 -27.48
N ALA A 180 26.59 25.91 -28.05
CA ALA A 180 25.18 25.92 -28.42
C ALA A 180 24.22 25.64 -27.25
N LEU A 181 24.69 25.14 -26.11
CA LEU A 181 23.87 24.93 -24.90
C LEU A 181 24.14 25.93 -23.77
N THR A 182 25.14 26.79 -23.94
CA THR A 182 25.37 27.98 -23.09
C THR A 182 24.99 29.20 -23.90
N GLY A 183 23.69 29.46 -24.04
CA GLY A 183 23.19 30.71 -24.60
C GLY A 183 23.76 31.88 -23.81
N ASN A 184 24.76 32.55 -24.41
CA ASN A 184 25.55 33.62 -23.82
C ASN A 184 24.78 34.95 -23.66
N TYR A 185 23.44 34.91 -23.57
CA TYR A 185 22.59 36.10 -23.54
C TYR A 185 21.66 36.23 -22.32
N ILE A 186 21.69 35.34 -21.32
CA ILE A 186 20.76 35.43 -20.18
C ILE A 186 21.45 35.39 -18.78
N PHE A 187 22.72 35.04 -18.67
CA PHE A 187 23.32 34.68 -17.35
C PHE A 187 24.46 35.56 -16.85
N ARG A 188 24.51 36.86 -17.18
CA ARG A 188 25.55 37.76 -16.65
C ARG A 188 25.19 38.57 -15.40
N THR A 189 24.00 38.39 -14.83
CA THR A 189 23.58 39.18 -13.64
C THR A 189 23.25 38.36 -12.38
N PHE A 190 23.41 37.04 -12.42
CA PHE A 190 23.01 36.17 -11.28
C PHE A 190 24.11 35.86 -10.26
N ALA A 191 25.35 36.34 -10.47
CA ALA A 191 26.49 35.91 -9.66
C ALA A 191 26.72 36.69 -8.35
N ASN A 192 26.05 37.83 -8.12
CA ASN A 192 26.43 38.71 -7.00
C ASN A 192 25.35 38.92 -5.92
N THR A 193 24.31 38.09 -5.84
CA THR A 193 23.29 38.21 -4.78
C THR A 193 22.89 36.87 -4.15
N ILE A 194 23.82 35.91 -4.10
CA ILE A 194 23.64 34.68 -3.34
C ILE A 194 24.19 34.91 -1.93
N SER A 195 23.32 35.44 -1.05
CA SER A 195 23.42 35.14 0.36
C SER A 195 22.56 33.88 0.58
N PRO A 196 23.11 32.77 1.10
CA PRO A 196 22.37 31.52 1.18
C PRO A 196 21.30 31.64 2.27
N LYS A 197 20.02 31.72 1.88
CA LYS A 197 18.95 31.29 2.77
C LYS A 197 19.14 29.79 2.99
N LYS A 198 19.50 29.42 4.23
CA LYS A 198 19.53 28.04 4.74
C LYS A 198 18.24 27.33 4.31
N SER A 199 18.31 26.42 3.34
CA SER A 199 17.30 25.39 3.22
C SER A 199 17.47 24.49 4.43
N SER A 200 16.46 24.36 5.29
CA SER A 200 16.50 23.37 6.37
C SER A 200 16.69 22.00 5.73
N ALA A 201 17.82 21.35 5.95
CA ALA A 201 18.01 19.96 5.56
C ALA A 201 16.91 19.13 6.23
N GLN A 202 16.06 18.46 5.46
CA GLN A 202 15.17 17.45 6.04
C GLN A 202 16.05 16.32 6.57
N VAL A 203 15.95 16.07 7.88
CA VAL A 203 16.62 14.96 8.53
C VAL A 203 15.92 13.68 8.06
N GLU A 204 16.55 12.93 7.17
CA GLU A 204 16.11 11.58 6.84
C GLU A 204 16.59 10.62 7.94
N PHE A 205 15.71 9.71 8.35
CA PHE A 205 16.09 8.67 9.30
C PHE A 205 16.97 7.63 8.62
N PRO A 206 18.17 7.34 9.14
CA PRO A 206 18.94 6.20 8.66
C PRO A 206 18.14 4.92 8.90
N PHE A 207 18.07 4.05 7.90
CA PHE A 207 17.54 2.69 7.99
C PHE A 207 18.61 1.73 7.45
N ASN A 208 19.10 0.84 8.31
CA ASN A 208 20.22 -0.03 7.94
C ASN A 208 20.02 -1.47 8.45
N CYS A 209 20.03 -2.42 7.52
CA CYS A 209 19.95 -3.86 7.82
C CYS A 209 21.32 -4.55 7.89
N SER A 210 22.43 -3.81 7.84
CA SER A 210 23.79 -4.39 7.89
C SER A 210 24.18 -4.89 9.29
N ASN A 211 23.40 -4.62 10.33
CA ASN A 211 23.74 -4.99 11.70
C ASN A 211 23.30 -6.44 11.99
N LEU A 212 24.28 -7.35 12.06
CA LEU A 212 24.06 -8.80 12.22
C LEU A 212 23.32 -9.19 13.52
N ASN A 213 23.38 -8.35 14.56
CA ASN A 213 22.78 -8.64 15.86
C ASN A 213 21.35 -8.11 16.03
N LEU A 214 20.72 -7.50 15.00
CA LEU A 214 19.33 -7.00 15.03
C LEU A 214 18.98 -6.36 16.38
N THR A 215 19.71 -5.31 16.76
CA THR A 215 19.42 -4.48 17.94
C THR A 215 18.96 -3.10 17.52
N CYS A 216 18.20 -2.42 18.39
CA CYS A 216 17.74 -1.08 18.10
C CYS A 216 18.87 -0.05 18.14
N PRO A 217 19.00 0.81 17.10
CA PRO A 217 20.03 1.83 17.08
C PRO A 217 19.89 2.79 18.25
N THR A 218 21.01 3.18 18.86
CA THR A 218 21.04 4.20 19.93
C THR A 218 20.94 5.64 19.40
N ASN A 219 21.05 5.86 18.08
CA ASN A 219 21.19 7.17 17.45
C ASN A 219 19.94 7.65 16.71
N HIS A 220 18.74 7.44 17.27
CA HIS A 220 17.55 8.12 16.74
C HIS A 220 17.46 9.54 17.34
N PRO A 221 17.24 10.59 16.53
CA PRO A 221 17.11 11.94 17.06
C PRO A 221 15.89 11.99 17.98
N ALA A 222 16.14 12.25 19.27
CA ALA A 222 15.12 12.25 20.32
C ALA A 222 14.19 13.47 20.23
N THR A 223 14.64 14.55 19.58
CA THR A 223 13.88 15.79 19.45
C THR A 223 14.42 16.57 18.25
N ILE A 224 13.53 17.01 17.38
CA ILE A 224 13.87 17.94 16.29
C ILE A 224 13.02 19.18 16.52
N GLU A 225 13.63 20.22 17.09
CA GLU A 225 13.01 21.54 17.21
C GLU A 225 13.01 22.19 15.83
N LYS A 226 11.83 22.33 15.22
CA LYS A 226 11.59 23.11 14.01
C LYS A 226 10.45 24.08 14.25
N GLU A 227 10.49 25.23 13.59
CA GLU A 227 9.42 26.23 13.63
C GLU A 227 8.11 25.61 13.14
N GLU A 228 7.14 25.51 14.06
CA GLU A 228 5.89 24.80 13.85
C GLU A 228 4.90 25.67 13.06
N SER A 229 4.38 25.14 11.95
CA SER A 229 3.26 25.77 11.24
C SER A 229 1.93 25.49 11.96
N SER A 230 0.95 26.39 11.81
CA SER A 230 -0.39 26.22 12.37
C SER A 230 -1.06 24.91 11.91
N PRO A 231 -1.65 24.11 12.82
CA PRO A 231 -2.29 22.85 12.47
C PRO A 231 -3.59 23.06 11.67
N VAL A 232 -3.86 22.15 10.74
CA VAL A 232 -5.14 22.06 10.02
C VAL A 232 -6.19 21.39 10.92
N ALA A 233 -7.49 21.63 10.70
CA ALA A 233 -8.53 20.91 11.43
C ALA A 233 -8.51 19.40 11.11
N CYS A 234 -8.70 18.56 12.13
CA CYS A 234 -8.83 17.13 11.95
C CYS A 234 -10.19 16.76 11.32
N PRO A 235 -10.27 15.63 10.60
CA PRO A 235 -11.54 15.01 10.22
C PRO A 235 -12.50 14.83 11.40
N ALA A 236 -13.79 14.95 11.10
CA ALA A 236 -14.85 14.92 12.11
C ALA A 236 -14.86 13.65 12.97
N TYR A 237 -14.44 12.50 12.41
CA TYR A 237 -14.44 11.22 13.13
C TYR A 237 -13.49 11.20 14.33
N MET A 238 -12.47 12.06 14.37
CA MET A 238 -11.57 12.10 15.53
C MET A 238 -12.26 12.54 16.82
N ARG A 239 -13.46 13.15 16.75
CA ARG A 239 -14.26 13.46 17.95
C ARG A 239 -14.65 12.21 18.75
N TRP A 240 -14.72 11.06 18.09
CA TRP A 240 -15.13 9.81 18.70
C TRP A 240 -14.10 9.29 19.71
N ILE A 241 -12.84 9.74 19.64
CA ILE A 241 -11.82 9.48 20.68
C ILE A 241 -12.34 9.90 22.07
N HIS A 242 -13.07 11.03 22.16
CA HIS A 242 -13.64 11.49 23.44
C HIS A 242 -14.68 10.53 24.00
N GLU A 243 -15.46 9.90 23.12
CA GLU A 243 -16.51 8.95 23.50
C GLU A 243 -15.91 7.60 23.88
N ASP A 244 -14.94 7.11 23.09
CA ASP A 244 -14.26 5.83 23.31
C ASP A 244 -13.48 5.85 24.63
N LEU A 245 -12.89 6.99 24.99
CA LEU A 245 -12.17 7.18 26.26
C LEU A 245 -13.06 7.67 27.42
N ARG A 246 -14.34 7.96 27.17
CA ARG A 246 -15.28 8.47 28.19
C ARG A 246 -15.36 7.62 29.45
N PRO A 247 -15.32 6.27 29.40
CA PRO A 247 -15.41 5.44 30.60
C PRO A 247 -14.37 5.76 31.68
N TRP A 248 -13.22 6.31 31.28
CA TRP A 248 -12.10 6.62 32.18
C TRP A 248 -11.90 8.11 32.45
N LYS A 249 -12.69 8.99 31.81
CA LYS A 249 -12.48 10.45 31.84
C LYS A 249 -12.42 11.05 33.24
N SER A 250 -13.25 10.59 34.17
CA SER A 250 -13.31 11.10 35.55
C SER A 250 -12.41 10.34 36.52
N ALA A 251 -12.41 9.00 36.41
CA ALA A 251 -11.75 8.12 37.36
C ALA A 251 -10.30 7.78 36.99
N GLY A 252 -9.85 8.08 35.76
CA GLY A 252 -8.58 7.64 35.21
C GLY A 252 -8.45 6.12 35.09
N ILE A 253 -7.25 5.68 34.71
CA ILE A 253 -6.87 4.29 34.47
C ILE A 253 -5.81 3.90 35.50
N THR A 254 -6.09 2.89 36.31
CA THR A 254 -5.12 2.33 37.27
C THR A 254 -4.33 1.18 36.66
N ARG A 255 -3.18 0.84 37.25
CA ARG A 255 -2.37 -0.30 36.83
C ARG A 255 -3.17 -1.60 36.83
N ASP A 256 -3.93 -1.83 37.88
CA ASP A 256 -4.81 -3.00 38.05
C ASP A 256 -5.88 -3.09 36.92
N MET A 257 -6.39 -1.96 36.42
CA MET A 257 -7.30 -1.97 35.27
C MET A 257 -6.61 -2.43 33.98
N VAL A 258 -5.37 -1.98 33.74
CA VAL A 258 -4.58 -2.42 32.58
C VAL A 258 -4.24 -3.91 32.70
N GLU A 259 -3.83 -4.37 33.88
CA GLU A 259 -3.51 -5.80 34.10
C GLU A 259 -4.72 -6.71 33.91
N ARG A 260 -5.95 -6.28 34.26
CA ARG A 260 -7.17 -7.05 33.94
C ARG A 260 -7.44 -7.17 32.43
N GLY A 261 -6.91 -6.27 31.60
CA GLY A 261 -6.97 -6.38 30.15
C GLY A 261 -6.13 -7.53 29.58
N ARG A 262 -5.17 -8.05 30.37
CA ARG A 262 -4.23 -9.11 29.96
C ARG A 262 -4.92 -10.39 29.51
N ASP A 263 -6.05 -10.73 30.12
CA ASP A 263 -6.83 -11.94 29.80
C ASP A 263 -7.50 -11.89 28.42
N TYR A 264 -7.48 -10.75 27.76
CA TYR A 264 -7.98 -10.57 26.40
C TYR A 264 -6.84 -10.34 25.42
N ALA A 265 -5.82 -9.60 25.87
CA ALA A 265 -4.74 -9.08 25.05
C ALA A 265 -3.97 -10.15 24.26
N THR A 266 -3.66 -9.80 23.03
CA THR A 266 -2.68 -10.48 22.18
C THR A 266 -1.26 -10.07 22.58
N PHE A 267 -1.04 -8.77 22.77
CA PHE A 267 0.23 -8.23 23.26
C PHE A 267 0.00 -7.06 24.20
N ARG A 268 0.99 -6.82 25.06
CA ARG A 268 1.15 -5.57 25.80
C ARG A 268 2.24 -4.75 25.14
N LEU A 269 1.98 -3.46 24.97
CA LEU A 269 2.94 -2.51 24.40
C LEU A 269 3.21 -1.40 25.40
N VAL A 270 4.48 -1.04 25.56
CA VAL A 270 4.93 0.03 26.45
C VAL A 270 5.78 1.00 25.63
N ILE A 271 5.48 2.28 25.73
CA ILE A 271 6.30 3.38 25.21
C ILE A 271 6.94 4.07 26.40
N VAL A 272 8.27 4.10 26.44
CA VAL A 272 9.05 4.84 27.45
C VAL A 272 10.18 5.58 26.75
N LYS A 273 10.25 6.90 26.95
CA LYS A 273 11.29 7.77 26.39
C LYS A 273 11.45 7.60 24.87
N GLY A 274 10.32 7.51 24.16
CA GLY A 274 10.29 7.33 22.70
C GLY A 274 10.79 5.96 22.20
N LYS A 275 10.89 4.96 23.08
CA LYS A 275 11.22 3.57 22.73
C LYS A 275 10.02 2.67 22.95
N VAL A 276 9.86 1.67 22.10
CA VAL A 276 8.74 0.72 22.16
C VAL A 276 9.22 -0.61 22.68
N TYR A 277 8.49 -1.16 23.65
CA TYR A 277 8.69 -2.48 24.22
C TYR A 277 7.43 -3.30 24.06
N VAL A 278 7.56 -4.55 23.63
CA VAL A 278 6.41 -5.44 23.39
C VAL A 278 6.59 -6.74 24.17
N GLU A 279 5.56 -7.09 24.93
CA GLU A 279 5.39 -8.41 25.52
C GLU A 279 4.29 -9.14 24.75
N GLN A 280 4.65 -10.26 24.10
CA GLN A 280 3.66 -11.12 23.45
C GLN A 280 2.95 -11.96 24.51
N ILE A 281 1.63 -11.83 24.63
CA ILE A 281 0.83 -12.55 25.63
C ILE A 281 0.21 -13.80 25.01
N ARG A 282 -0.31 -13.70 23.77
CA ARG A 282 -0.95 -14.80 23.04
C ARG A 282 -0.51 -14.81 21.58
N GLY A 283 -0.69 -15.95 20.92
CA GLY A 283 -0.49 -16.04 19.47
C GLY A 283 -1.52 -15.22 18.69
N THR A 284 -1.10 -14.72 17.53
CA THR A 284 -1.92 -13.87 16.65
C THR A 284 -2.27 -14.60 15.37
N PHE A 285 -3.50 -14.39 14.87
CA PHE A 285 -3.83 -14.80 13.52
C PHE A 285 -3.06 -13.93 12.52
N GLN A 286 -2.19 -14.55 11.72
CA GLN A 286 -1.44 -13.85 10.66
C GLN A 286 -0.58 -12.68 11.20
N THR A 287 -0.14 -11.77 10.33
CA THR A 287 0.77 -10.65 10.63
C THR A 287 0.09 -9.41 11.24
N ARG A 288 -1.06 -9.58 11.90
CA ARG A 288 -1.86 -8.45 12.40
C ARG A 288 -1.13 -7.66 13.49
N ASP A 289 -0.58 -8.36 14.47
CA ASP A 289 0.25 -7.76 15.52
C ASP A 289 1.50 -7.08 14.94
N ILE A 290 2.18 -7.74 14.01
CA ILE A 290 3.38 -7.24 13.34
C ILE A 290 3.12 -5.88 12.68
N PHE A 291 2.06 -5.75 11.87
CA PHE A 291 1.76 -4.50 11.18
C PHE A 291 1.16 -3.42 12.09
N THR A 292 0.44 -3.80 13.14
CA THR A 292 -0.03 -2.84 14.17
C THR A 292 1.13 -2.25 14.97
N ILE A 293 2.07 -3.08 15.42
CA ILE A 293 3.30 -2.62 16.08
C ILE A 293 4.14 -1.77 15.12
N TRP A 294 4.27 -2.20 13.85
CA TRP A 294 4.95 -1.41 12.82
C TRP A 294 4.35 -0.03 12.66
N GLY A 295 3.02 0.07 12.65
CA GLY A 295 2.31 1.35 12.56
C GLY A 295 2.62 2.28 13.71
N ILE A 296 2.65 1.77 14.94
CA ILE A 296 3.05 2.53 16.12
C ILE A 296 4.51 3.01 16.00
N LEU A 297 5.42 2.16 15.52
CA LEU A 297 6.81 2.60 15.26
C LEU A 297 6.88 3.71 14.21
N GLN A 298 6.06 3.63 13.16
CA GLN A 298 6.00 4.69 12.15
C GLN A 298 5.44 6.00 12.72
N LEU A 299 4.48 5.93 13.65
CA LEU A 299 4.00 7.10 14.39
C LEU A 299 5.13 7.77 15.19
N LEU A 300 5.95 7.00 15.91
CA LEU A 300 7.09 7.53 16.67
C LEU A 300 8.16 8.15 15.75
N ARG A 301 8.34 7.61 14.55
CA ARG A 301 9.21 8.22 13.53
C ARG A 301 8.61 9.51 12.99
N LEU A 302 7.30 9.57 12.79
CA LEU A 302 6.63 10.77 12.29
C LEU A 302 6.64 11.90 13.32
N TYR A 303 6.49 11.56 14.60
CA TYR A 303 6.45 12.49 15.73
C TYR A 303 7.50 12.17 16.82
N PRO A 304 8.82 12.27 16.52
CA PRO A 304 9.87 11.93 17.47
C PRO A 304 9.80 12.80 18.73
N GLY A 305 9.81 12.15 19.89
CA GLY A 305 9.76 12.81 21.19
C GLY A 305 8.41 13.44 21.56
N LYS A 306 7.38 13.35 20.69
CA LYS A 306 6.05 13.92 20.97
C LYS A 306 5.01 12.87 21.40
N VAL A 307 5.23 11.58 21.10
CA VAL A 307 4.37 10.50 21.60
C VAL A 307 4.68 10.26 23.08
N PRO A 308 3.69 10.35 23.99
CA PRO A 308 3.93 10.26 25.42
C PRO A 308 4.25 8.84 25.87
N ASP A 309 4.87 8.75 27.05
CA ASP A 309 5.05 7.48 27.74
C ASP A 309 3.69 6.88 28.12
N LEU A 310 3.47 5.61 27.79
CA LEU A 310 2.22 4.89 28.05
C LEU A 310 2.45 3.37 28.07
N GLU A 311 1.49 2.63 28.60
CA GLU A 311 1.38 1.18 28.38
C GLU A 311 -0.06 0.81 28.04
N LEU A 312 -0.25 -0.15 27.14
CA LEU A 312 -1.56 -0.58 26.66
C LEU A 312 -1.65 -2.09 26.45
N MET A 313 -2.88 -2.60 26.52
CA MET A 313 -3.25 -3.97 26.15
C MET A 313 -3.95 -3.94 24.79
N PHE A 314 -3.51 -4.77 23.85
CA PHE A 314 -4.05 -4.78 22.48
C PHE A 314 -4.57 -6.17 22.08
N VAL A 315 -5.77 -6.22 21.51
CA VAL A 315 -6.38 -7.42 20.95
C VAL A 315 -6.31 -7.36 19.43
N CYS A 316 -5.67 -8.35 18.80
CA CYS A 316 -5.57 -8.44 17.34
C CYS A 316 -6.61 -9.37 16.69
N GLY A 317 -7.52 -9.93 17.49
CA GLY A 317 -8.62 -10.76 17.03
C GLY A 317 -9.71 -9.95 16.30
N ASP A 318 -10.69 -10.66 15.76
CA ASP A 318 -11.88 -10.02 15.15
C ASP A 318 -12.93 -9.64 16.21
N GLU A 319 -13.00 -10.33 17.34
CA GLU A 319 -14.09 -10.12 18.31
C GLU A 319 -13.82 -8.94 19.25
N THR A 320 -14.84 -8.12 19.50
CA THR A 320 -14.89 -7.17 20.62
C THR A 320 -14.91 -7.92 21.95
N VAL A 321 -14.17 -7.45 22.96
CA VAL A 321 -13.94 -8.24 24.18
C VAL A 321 -14.50 -7.60 25.46
N ILE A 322 -14.65 -6.28 25.53
CA ILE A 322 -15.08 -5.60 26.77
C ILE A 322 -16.57 -5.29 26.70
N LYS A 323 -17.41 -6.13 27.29
CA LYS A 323 -18.87 -5.96 27.23
C LYS A 323 -19.37 -4.94 28.26
N LYS A 324 -20.17 -3.96 27.82
CA LYS A 324 -20.78 -2.92 28.68
C LYS A 324 -21.53 -3.53 29.87
N ARG A 325 -22.28 -4.61 29.62
CA ARG A 325 -23.11 -5.29 30.63
C ARG A 325 -22.32 -5.81 31.83
N ASP A 326 -21.03 -6.14 31.66
CA ASP A 326 -20.18 -6.71 32.71
C ASP A 326 -19.61 -5.62 33.64
N HIS A 327 -19.75 -4.35 33.25
CA HIS A 327 -19.22 -3.18 33.96
C HIS A 327 -20.32 -2.18 34.37
N GLN A 328 -21.56 -2.65 34.48
CA GLN A 328 -22.71 -1.86 34.93
C GLN A 328 -23.30 -2.41 36.24
N GLY A 329 -23.85 -1.52 37.08
CA GLY A 329 -24.55 -1.87 38.32
C GLY A 329 -23.69 -1.86 39.59
N LEU A 330 -24.31 -2.22 40.72
CA LEU A 330 -23.73 -2.10 42.07
C LEU A 330 -22.49 -2.99 42.34
N LYS A 331 -22.25 -3.99 41.49
CA LYS A 331 -21.09 -4.90 41.57
C LYS A 331 -20.12 -4.73 40.39
N ALA A 332 -20.27 -3.65 39.62
CA ALA A 332 -19.42 -3.40 38.46
C ALA A 332 -17.95 -3.30 38.86
N THR A 333 -17.10 -4.09 38.20
CA THR A 333 -15.65 -3.88 38.24
C THR A 333 -15.28 -2.73 37.33
N SER A 334 -14.18 -2.02 37.61
CA SER A 334 -13.74 -0.94 36.75
C SER A 334 -13.34 -1.47 35.36
N VAL A 335 -13.68 -0.71 34.32
CA VAL A 335 -13.53 -1.14 32.92
C VAL A 335 -12.05 -1.29 32.56
N PRO A 336 -11.57 -2.47 32.11
CA PRO A 336 -10.20 -2.60 31.63
C PRO A 336 -10.05 -1.89 30.27
N PRO A 337 -9.05 -1.01 30.09
CA PRO A 337 -8.83 -0.35 28.81
C PRO A 337 -8.10 -1.29 27.84
N VAL A 338 -8.84 -1.80 26.87
CA VAL A 338 -8.30 -2.74 25.87
C VAL A 338 -8.50 -2.17 24.48
N PHE A 339 -7.42 -2.09 23.71
CA PHE A 339 -7.45 -1.64 22.33
C PHE A 339 -7.87 -2.78 21.41
N ASN A 340 -8.71 -2.45 20.43
CA ASN A 340 -9.20 -3.35 19.40
C ASN A 340 -9.35 -2.57 18.08
N TYR A 341 -9.61 -3.26 16.99
CA TYR A 341 -9.79 -2.64 15.68
C TYR A 341 -11.26 -2.26 15.38
N CYS A 342 -12.20 -2.63 16.27
CA CYS A 342 -13.59 -2.17 16.22
C CYS A 342 -14.22 -2.19 17.60
N GLU A 343 -15.39 -1.56 17.69
CA GLU A 343 -16.36 -1.74 18.77
C GLU A 343 -17.79 -1.86 18.21
N ASP A 344 -18.76 -2.15 19.07
CA ASP A 344 -20.19 -1.94 18.84
C ASP A 344 -20.86 -1.23 20.03
N ASP A 345 -22.16 -0.95 19.89
CA ASP A 345 -22.97 -0.29 20.92
C ASP A 345 -23.02 -1.04 22.27
N GLU A 346 -22.60 -2.30 22.33
CA GLU A 346 -22.59 -3.15 23.52
C GLU A 346 -21.19 -3.34 24.13
N THR A 347 -20.15 -2.73 23.54
CA THR A 347 -18.75 -2.91 23.96
C THR A 347 -18.03 -1.61 24.33
N LEU A 348 -16.90 -1.72 25.03
CA LEU A 348 -16.07 -0.60 25.49
C LEU A 348 -14.60 -0.76 25.02
N ASP A 349 -14.40 -1.50 23.95
CA ASP A 349 -13.10 -1.65 23.30
C ASP A 349 -12.63 -0.29 22.73
N ILE A 350 -11.36 0.07 22.92
CA ILE A 350 -10.80 1.32 22.41
C ILE A 350 -10.39 1.13 20.94
N VAL A 351 -11.05 1.82 20.02
CA VAL A 351 -10.87 1.59 18.58
C VAL A 351 -9.57 2.19 18.04
N PHE A 352 -8.77 1.35 17.39
CA PHE A 352 -7.49 1.68 16.78
C PHE A 352 -7.46 1.31 15.28
N PRO A 353 -6.75 2.06 14.41
CA PRO A 353 -6.64 1.72 13.00
C PRO A 353 -6.12 0.30 12.76
N ASP A 354 -6.79 -0.45 11.88
CA ASP A 354 -6.41 -1.83 11.58
C ASP A 354 -5.00 -1.99 10.97
N TRP A 355 -4.44 -3.19 11.05
CA TRP A 355 -3.10 -3.49 10.55
C TRP A 355 -2.95 -3.27 9.03
N THR A 356 -4.05 -3.31 8.28
CA THR A 356 -4.04 -3.22 6.81
C THR A 356 -3.69 -1.82 6.30
N PHE A 357 -3.65 -0.80 7.17
CA PHE A 357 -3.09 0.51 6.83
C PHE A 357 -1.60 0.43 6.46
N TRP A 358 -0.85 -0.50 7.07
CA TRP A 358 0.57 -0.74 6.77
C TRP A 358 0.82 -1.99 5.93
N GLY A 359 -0.18 -2.87 5.83
CA GLY A 359 -0.19 -3.97 4.87
C GLY A 359 -0.79 -5.25 5.43
N TRP A 360 -1.09 -6.18 4.54
CA TRP A 360 -1.54 -7.52 4.91
C TRP A 360 -0.90 -8.53 3.96
N SER A 361 0.25 -9.05 4.40
CA SER A 361 1.13 -9.82 3.53
C SER A 361 0.49 -11.11 3.02
N GLU A 362 -0.31 -11.79 3.83
CA GLU A 362 -0.87 -13.11 3.54
C GLU A 362 -1.84 -13.10 2.35
N VAL A 363 -2.45 -11.94 2.08
CA VAL A 363 -3.45 -11.75 1.02
C VAL A 363 -3.04 -10.68 -0.01
N ASP A 364 -1.76 -10.26 0.03
CA ASP A 364 -1.17 -9.29 -0.89
C ASP A 364 -1.89 -7.94 -0.95
N ILE A 365 -2.46 -7.51 0.19
CA ILE A 365 -3.01 -6.15 0.33
C ILE A 365 -1.86 -5.23 0.73
N LYS A 366 -1.52 -4.32 -0.17
CA LYS A 366 -0.43 -3.36 -0.03
C LYS A 366 -0.76 -2.27 0.99
N PRO A 367 0.26 -1.57 1.53
CA PRO A 367 0.05 -0.40 2.39
C PRO A 367 -0.96 0.59 1.83
N TRP A 368 -1.71 1.22 2.73
CA TRP A 368 -2.85 2.05 2.36
C TRP A 368 -2.47 3.25 1.50
N GLY A 369 -1.34 3.92 1.78
CA GLY A 369 -0.88 5.04 0.95
C GLY A 369 -0.76 4.68 -0.53
N THR A 370 -0.12 3.55 -0.85
CA THR A 370 -0.01 3.06 -2.23
C THR A 370 -1.34 2.56 -2.78
N THR A 371 -2.10 1.82 -1.98
CA THR A 371 -3.39 1.25 -2.40
C THR A 371 -4.41 2.35 -2.71
N LEU A 372 -4.43 3.45 -1.95
CA LEU A 372 -5.30 4.59 -2.18
C LEU A 372 -5.00 5.26 -3.53
N GLU A 373 -3.73 5.47 -3.87
CA GLU A 373 -3.34 6.01 -5.18
C GLU A 373 -3.66 5.04 -6.32
N ALA A 374 -3.43 3.73 -6.13
CA ALA A 374 -3.80 2.71 -7.11
C ALA A 374 -5.32 2.69 -7.37
N LEU A 375 -6.14 2.86 -6.33
CA LEU A 375 -7.60 2.95 -6.44
C LEU A 375 -8.03 4.23 -7.17
N LYS A 376 -7.39 5.38 -6.89
CA LYS A 376 -7.64 6.63 -7.64
C LYS A 376 -7.38 6.45 -9.13
N GLU A 377 -6.28 5.81 -9.50
CA GLU A 377 -5.98 5.50 -10.90
C GLU A 377 -6.92 4.44 -11.49
N GLY A 378 -7.25 3.41 -10.71
CA GLY A 378 -8.23 2.39 -11.08
C GLY A 378 -9.60 2.98 -11.43
N ASN A 379 -10.04 3.99 -10.67
CA ASN A 379 -11.30 4.68 -10.89
C ASN A 379 -11.38 5.41 -12.24
N LYS A 380 -10.24 5.86 -12.78
CA LYS A 380 -10.15 6.57 -14.07
C LYS A 380 -10.23 5.64 -15.28
N LYS A 381 -10.04 4.32 -15.09
CA LYS A 381 -10.02 3.33 -16.19
C LYS A 381 -11.36 3.26 -16.95
N ILE A 382 -12.48 3.42 -16.25
CA ILE A 382 -13.84 3.35 -16.81
C ILE A 382 -14.64 4.52 -16.28
N LYS A 383 -15.16 5.36 -17.17
CA LYS A 383 -16.07 6.45 -16.79
C LYS A 383 -17.25 5.87 -16.01
N TRP A 384 -17.69 6.56 -14.96
CA TRP A 384 -18.69 6.02 -14.05
C TRP A 384 -19.96 5.52 -14.76
N LYS A 385 -20.47 6.30 -15.72
CA LYS A 385 -21.66 5.96 -16.53
C LYS A 385 -21.48 4.71 -17.42
N ASP A 386 -20.24 4.36 -17.77
CA ASP A 386 -19.92 3.18 -18.59
C ASP A 386 -19.67 1.92 -17.75
N ARG A 387 -19.67 2.04 -16.41
CA ARG A 387 -19.53 0.89 -15.50
C ARG A 387 -20.76 0.00 -15.56
N LYS A 388 -20.56 -1.29 -15.23
CA LYS A 388 -21.63 -2.29 -15.22
C LYS A 388 -22.77 -1.86 -14.25
N PRO A 389 -24.04 -1.85 -14.69
CA PRO A 389 -25.17 -1.32 -13.93
C PRO A 389 -25.73 -2.29 -12.87
N TYR A 390 -24.85 -3.07 -12.23
CA TYR A 390 -25.22 -4.09 -11.25
C TYR A 390 -24.50 -3.84 -9.93
N ALA A 391 -25.09 -4.32 -8.83
CA ALA A 391 -24.38 -4.40 -7.56
C ALA A 391 -23.35 -5.52 -7.57
N PHE A 392 -22.16 -5.23 -7.05
CA PHE A 392 -21.04 -6.15 -7.05
C PHE A 392 -20.48 -6.36 -5.66
N TRP A 393 -20.25 -7.62 -5.31
CA TRP A 393 -19.47 -8.02 -4.14
C TRP A 393 -18.54 -9.17 -4.50
N LYS A 394 -17.32 -9.13 -3.94
CA LYS A 394 -16.38 -10.24 -3.98
C LYS A 394 -15.76 -10.40 -2.61
N GLY A 395 -15.93 -11.57 -1.99
CA GLY A 395 -15.44 -11.82 -0.64
C GLY A 395 -15.59 -13.27 -0.22
N ASN A 396 -15.02 -13.62 0.93
CA ASN A 396 -15.18 -14.95 1.52
C ASN A 396 -16.55 -14.99 2.22
N PRO A 397 -17.51 -15.83 1.76
CA PRO A 397 -18.83 -15.89 2.36
C PRO A 397 -18.87 -16.71 3.66
N TYR A 398 -17.87 -17.56 3.90
CA TYR A 398 -17.91 -18.55 4.98
C TYR A 398 -17.45 -18.02 6.35
N VAL A 399 -17.24 -16.70 6.47
CA VAL A 399 -16.80 -16.06 7.72
C VAL A 399 -17.95 -15.55 8.58
N SER A 400 -19.18 -15.51 8.03
CA SER A 400 -20.39 -15.14 8.78
C SER A 400 -21.66 -15.61 8.09
N GLU A 401 -22.68 -15.91 8.89
CA GLU A 401 -24.01 -16.30 8.40
C GLU A 401 -24.61 -15.21 7.51
N LYS A 402 -24.45 -13.93 7.88
CA LYS A 402 -24.89 -12.77 7.09
C LYS A 402 -24.39 -12.82 5.64
N ARG A 403 -23.13 -13.24 5.41
CA ARG A 403 -22.55 -13.36 4.06
C ARG A 403 -23.02 -14.60 3.32
N VAL A 404 -23.23 -15.73 4.01
CA VAL A 404 -23.85 -16.92 3.42
C VAL A 404 -25.26 -16.60 2.92
N GLU A 405 -26.04 -15.85 3.70
CA GLU A 405 -27.36 -15.38 3.28
C GLU A 405 -27.30 -14.41 2.10
N LEU A 406 -26.34 -13.46 2.08
CA LEU A 406 -26.14 -12.57 0.93
C LEU A 406 -25.91 -13.36 -0.37
N MET A 407 -25.18 -14.48 -0.33
CA MET A 407 -24.92 -15.31 -1.52
C MET A 407 -26.20 -15.85 -2.18
N LYS A 408 -27.32 -15.93 -1.46
CA LYS A 408 -28.63 -16.31 -2.03
C LYS A 408 -29.21 -15.25 -2.97
N CYS A 409 -28.70 -14.02 -2.93
CA CYS A 409 -29.09 -12.94 -3.84
C CYS A 409 -28.41 -13.03 -5.21
N ASN A 410 -27.55 -14.02 -5.46
CA ASN A 410 -26.89 -14.16 -6.75
C ASN A 410 -27.89 -14.54 -7.86
N LEU A 411 -27.49 -14.32 -9.12
CA LEU A 411 -28.30 -14.69 -10.28
C LEU A 411 -28.65 -16.19 -10.24
N SER A 412 -29.93 -16.50 -10.46
CA SER A 412 -30.44 -17.86 -10.61
C SER A 412 -31.34 -17.94 -11.85
N ASN A 413 -31.69 -19.16 -12.27
CA ASN A 413 -32.62 -19.36 -13.40
C ASN A 413 -34.01 -18.73 -13.17
N LYS A 414 -34.39 -18.47 -11.90
CA LYS A 414 -35.70 -17.95 -11.53
C LYS A 414 -35.70 -16.46 -11.22
N ASN A 415 -34.60 -15.93 -10.68
CA ASN A 415 -34.51 -14.56 -10.16
C ASN A 415 -33.19 -13.90 -10.57
N ASP A 416 -33.28 -12.69 -11.14
CA ASP A 416 -32.17 -11.73 -11.20
C ASP A 416 -32.47 -10.55 -10.25
N TRP A 417 -31.63 -10.42 -9.23
CA TRP A 417 -31.68 -9.35 -8.24
C TRP A 417 -30.87 -8.11 -8.65
N ASN A 418 -30.29 -8.09 -9.86
CA ASN A 418 -29.29 -7.10 -10.30
C ASN A 418 -28.02 -7.10 -9.44
N VAL A 419 -27.72 -8.23 -8.79
CA VAL A 419 -26.55 -8.43 -7.93
C VAL A 419 -25.62 -9.47 -8.55
N ARG A 420 -24.31 -9.23 -8.48
CA ARG A 420 -23.24 -10.11 -8.97
C ARG A 420 -22.29 -10.40 -7.81
N LEU A 421 -22.38 -11.61 -7.28
CA LEU A 421 -21.63 -12.05 -6.09
C LEU A 421 -20.59 -13.09 -6.49
N TYR A 422 -19.36 -12.90 -6.02
CA TYR A 422 -18.24 -13.77 -6.35
C TYR A 422 -17.51 -14.21 -5.09
N ILE A 423 -17.15 -15.49 -5.03
CA ILE A 423 -16.38 -16.05 -3.91
C ILE A 423 -14.92 -15.62 -4.07
N GLN A 424 -14.37 -15.02 -3.02
CA GLN A 424 -12.95 -14.75 -2.86
C GLN A 424 -12.30 -15.92 -2.12
N ASP A 425 -11.66 -16.82 -2.86
CA ASP A 425 -10.90 -17.95 -2.32
C ASP A 425 -9.42 -17.56 -2.17
N TRP A 426 -9.01 -17.25 -0.94
CA TRP A 426 -7.64 -16.84 -0.65
C TRP A 426 -6.61 -17.98 -0.85
N GLY A 427 -7.01 -19.25 -0.70
CA GLY A 427 -6.14 -20.38 -0.98
C GLY A 427 -5.81 -20.47 -2.47
N LYS A 428 -6.84 -20.36 -3.31
CA LYS A 428 -6.69 -20.31 -4.77
C LYS A 428 -5.96 -19.06 -5.25
N GLU A 429 -6.20 -17.91 -4.64
CA GLU A 429 -5.54 -16.68 -5.05
C GLU A 429 -4.07 -16.66 -4.65
N SER A 430 -3.71 -17.23 -3.50
CA SER A 430 -2.32 -17.41 -3.10
C SER A 430 -1.53 -18.27 -4.11
N THR A 431 -2.10 -19.38 -4.57
CA THR A 431 -1.44 -20.24 -5.60
C THR A 431 -1.34 -19.57 -6.97
N ASN A 432 -2.25 -18.65 -7.30
CA ASN A 432 -2.27 -17.93 -8.58
C ASN A 432 -1.56 -16.57 -8.54
N GLY A 433 -0.90 -16.23 -7.43
CA GLY A 433 -0.19 -14.96 -7.27
C GLY A 433 -1.10 -13.73 -7.23
N PHE A 434 -2.30 -13.87 -6.65
CA PHE A 434 -3.27 -12.79 -6.36
C PHE A 434 -3.74 -11.99 -7.58
N LYS A 435 -3.57 -12.53 -8.79
CA LYS A 435 -3.87 -11.83 -10.06
C LYS A 435 -5.31 -11.32 -10.16
N ASN A 436 -6.28 -12.00 -9.53
CA ASN A 436 -7.69 -11.61 -9.59
C ASN A 436 -8.17 -10.90 -8.33
N SER A 437 -7.25 -10.58 -7.40
CA SER A 437 -7.57 -10.03 -6.07
C SER A 437 -7.15 -8.58 -5.89
N LYS A 438 -6.51 -7.99 -6.90
CA LYS A 438 -6.15 -6.57 -6.93
C LYS A 438 -7.39 -5.71 -6.71
N LEU A 439 -7.30 -4.76 -5.78
CA LEU A 439 -8.43 -3.94 -5.38
C LEU A 439 -8.76 -2.89 -6.44
N GLU A 440 -7.74 -2.31 -7.06
CA GLU A 440 -7.84 -1.30 -8.12
C GLU A 440 -8.45 -1.82 -9.43
N ASP A 441 -8.57 -3.14 -9.60
CA ASP A 441 -9.22 -3.79 -10.74
C ASP A 441 -10.70 -4.12 -10.47
N GLN A 442 -11.19 -3.89 -9.24
CA GLN A 442 -12.56 -4.24 -8.83
C GLN A 442 -13.55 -3.06 -8.89
N CYS A 443 -13.11 -1.87 -9.28
CA CYS A 443 -13.95 -0.67 -9.39
C CYS A 443 -14.67 -0.59 -10.76
N THR A 444 -15.31 -1.69 -11.17
CA THR A 444 -15.88 -1.88 -12.54
C THR A 444 -17.40 -1.78 -12.61
N HIS A 445 -18.07 -1.66 -11.47
CA HIS A 445 -19.53 -1.65 -11.33
C HIS A 445 -20.01 -0.32 -10.74
N ARG A 446 -21.21 0.11 -11.09
CA ARG A 446 -21.82 1.35 -10.55
C ARG A 446 -22.08 1.25 -9.04
N TYR A 447 -22.38 0.04 -8.55
CA TYR A 447 -22.71 -0.21 -7.15
C TYR A 447 -21.79 -1.26 -6.55
N LYS A 448 -21.28 -0.99 -5.35
CA LYS A 448 -20.45 -1.93 -4.57
C LYS A 448 -21.16 -2.25 -3.27
N ILE A 449 -21.20 -3.51 -2.89
CA ILE A 449 -21.82 -3.92 -1.62
C ILE A 449 -20.76 -3.97 -0.54
N TYR A 450 -21.06 -3.40 0.63
CA TYR A 450 -20.32 -3.68 1.86
C TYR A 450 -21.19 -4.52 2.80
N ILE A 451 -20.58 -5.53 3.41
CA ILE A 451 -21.19 -6.37 4.44
C ILE A 451 -20.11 -6.86 5.40
N GLU A 452 -20.44 -6.88 6.68
CA GLU A 452 -19.59 -7.37 7.77
C GLU A 452 -19.13 -8.81 7.58
N GLY A 453 -17.95 -9.10 8.12
CA GLY A 453 -17.41 -10.45 8.22
C GLY A 453 -17.85 -11.08 9.53
N LYS A 454 -16.87 -11.61 10.28
CA LYS A 454 -17.07 -12.04 11.66
C LYS A 454 -17.50 -10.86 12.56
N THR A 455 -16.89 -9.70 12.33
CA THR A 455 -17.22 -8.39 12.91
C THR A 455 -17.10 -7.31 11.82
N TRP A 456 -16.46 -6.17 12.06
CA TRP A 456 -16.14 -5.20 11.00
C TRP A 456 -15.34 -5.87 9.88
N SER A 457 -15.44 -5.35 8.66
CA SER A 457 -14.62 -5.84 7.55
C SER A 457 -13.72 -4.73 7.05
N VAL A 458 -12.41 -5.01 7.04
CA VAL A 458 -11.39 -4.13 6.47
C VAL A 458 -11.64 -3.71 5.01
N SER A 459 -12.54 -4.42 4.31
CA SER A 459 -12.95 -4.14 2.93
C SER A 459 -13.65 -2.79 2.74
N GLU A 460 -14.22 -2.21 3.81
CA GLU A 460 -15.06 -1.00 3.74
C GLU A 460 -14.36 0.18 3.07
N LYS A 461 -13.16 0.54 3.55
CA LYS A 461 -12.38 1.67 3.02
C LYS A 461 -12.03 1.50 1.54
N TYR A 462 -11.73 0.28 1.12
CA TYR A 462 -11.40 -0.03 -0.29
C TYR A 462 -12.66 0.02 -1.18
N ILE A 463 -13.81 -0.41 -0.66
CA ILE A 463 -15.09 -0.36 -1.35
C ILE A 463 -15.53 1.10 -1.55
N LEU A 464 -15.51 1.91 -0.49
CA LEU A 464 -15.84 3.34 -0.55
C LEU A 464 -14.90 4.10 -1.48
N ALA A 465 -13.63 3.73 -1.54
CA ALA A 465 -12.65 4.35 -2.44
C ALA A 465 -12.95 4.13 -3.94
N CYS A 466 -13.75 3.13 -4.34
CA CYS A 466 -13.99 2.79 -5.75
C CYS A 466 -14.83 3.79 -6.56
N ASN A 467 -15.27 4.91 -5.98
CA ASN A 467 -16.17 5.86 -6.64
C ASN A 467 -17.48 5.22 -7.15
N SER A 468 -17.85 4.05 -6.61
CA SER A 468 -19.12 3.39 -6.86
C SER A 468 -20.07 3.80 -5.73
N MET A 469 -21.37 3.87 -6.00
CA MET A 469 -22.33 4.04 -4.91
C MET A 469 -22.28 2.79 -4.03
N THR A 470 -21.79 2.94 -2.81
CA THR A 470 -21.67 1.82 -1.86
C THR A 470 -23.05 1.51 -1.28
N LEU A 471 -23.55 0.30 -1.53
CA LEU A 471 -24.70 -0.28 -0.86
C LEU A 471 -24.20 -0.88 0.46
N LEU A 472 -24.35 -0.12 1.54
CA LEU A 472 -23.79 -0.45 2.84
C LEU A 472 -24.86 -1.18 3.65
N LEU A 473 -24.71 -2.49 3.80
CA LEU A 473 -25.58 -3.27 4.68
C LEU A 473 -25.27 -2.84 6.11
N MET A 474 -26.28 -2.26 6.79
CA MET A 474 -26.10 -1.53 8.04
C MET A 474 -25.22 -2.33 9.01
N PRO A 475 -24.04 -1.79 9.39
CA PRO A 475 -23.08 -2.50 10.20
C PRO A 475 -23.53 -2.42 11.66
N GLN A 476 -23.18 -3.44 12.42
CA GLN A 476 -23.22 -3.46 13.87
C GLN A 476 -21.92 -2.87 14.46
N TYR A 477 -20.80 -3.13 13.80
CA TYR A 477 -19.47 -2.77 14.26
C TYR A 477 -18.98 -1.51 13.60
N HIS A 478 -18.22 -0.73 14.37
CA HIS A 478 -17.62 0.52 13.94
C HIS A 478 -16.10 0.46 14.06
N ASP A 479 -15.42 0.79 12.97
CA ASP A 479 -14.00 1.17 12.97
C ASP A 479 -13.86 2.70 13.11
N PHE A 480 -12.67 3.22 13.37
CA PHE A 480 -12.41 4.57 13.88
C PHE A 480 -12.96 5.73 13.03
N PHE A 481 -13.16 5.52 11.73
CA PHE A 481 -13.68 6.55 10.81
C PHE A 481 -15.17 6.37 10.46
N THR A 482 -15.71 5.18 10.66
CA THR A 482 -17.01 4.74 10.08
C THR A 482 -18.19 5.51 10.66
N ARG A 483 -18.11 5.92 11.93
CA ARG A 483 -19.13 6.71 12.63
C ARG A 483 -19.32 8.14 12.08
N SER A 484 -18.48 8.58 11.14
CA SER A 484 -18.68 9.86 10.42
C SER A 484 -19.20 9.69 8.98
N LEU A 485 -19.52 8.46 8.57
CA LEU A 485 -20.18 8.22 7.29
C LEU A 485 -21.66 8.59 7.39
N VAL A 486 -22.13 9.46 6.50
CA VAL A 486 -23.51 9.96 6.49
C VAL A 486 -24.32 9.16 5.46
N PRO A 487 -25.43 8.51 5.86
CA PRO A 487 -26.31 7.81 4.93
C PRO A 487 -26.85 8.75 3.85
N MET A 488 -27.02 8.25 2.64
CA MET A 488 -27.47 9.00 1.45
C MET A 488 -26.54 10.11 0.97
N GLN A 489 -25.44 10.37 1.67
CA GLN A 489 -24.37 11.26 1.23
C GLN A 489 -23.13 10.46 0.85
N HIS A 490 -22.61 9.60 1.75
CA HIS A 490 -21.40 8.82 1.50
C HIS A 490 -21.70 7.40 1.00
N TYR A 491 -22.92 6.89 1.25
CA TYR A 491 -23.34 5.54 0.91
C TYR A 491 -24.86 5.41 0.89
N TRP A 492 -25.37 4.32 0.32
CA TRP A 492 -26.78 3.94 0.36
C TRP A 492 -27.02 2.87 1.43
N PRO A 493 -27.79 3.13 2.51
CA PRO A 493 -28.03 2.17 3.57
C PRO A 493 -28.97 1.03 3.14
N ILE A 494 -28.64 -0.21 3.50
CA ILE A 494 -29.48 -1.39 3.28
C ILE A 494 -29.70 -2.10 4.62
N LYS A 495 -30.95 -2.34 5.00
CA LYS A 495 -31.27 -3.12 6.20
C LYS A 495 -31.06 -4.61 5.92
N ILE A 496 -30.46 -5.33 6.87
CA ILE A 496 -30.32 -6.78 6.79
C ILE A 496 -31.61 -7.41 7.32
N THR A 497 -32.45 -7.93 6.42
CA THR A 497 -33.71 -8.62 6.72
C THR A 497 -33.93 -9.80 5.76
N ASN A 498 -35.04 -10.53 5.88
CA ASN A 498 -35.45 -11.53 4.89
C ASN A 498 -35.70 -10.94 3.48
N ASN A 499 -35.83 -9.61 3.36
CA ASN A 499 -36.01 -8.89 2.09
C ASN A 499 -34.72 -8.30 1.51
N THR A 500 -33.54 -8.57 2.11
CA THR A 500 -32.26 -7.95 1.71
C THR A 500 -32.00 -8.01 0.19
N CYS A 501 -32.26 -9.14 -0.48
CA CYS A 501 -32.05 -9.25 -1.93
C CYS A 501 -32.98 -8.32 -2.73
N ARG A 502 -34.23 -8.17 -2.28
CA ARG A 502 -35.20 -7.26 -2.88
C ARG A 502 -34.78 -5.80 -2.66
N ASP A 503 -34.33 -5.47 -1.45
CA ASP A 503 -33.90 -4.10 -1.12
C ASP A 503 -32.66 -3.70 -1.92
N LEU A 504 -31.70 -4.62 -2.11
CA LEU A 504 -30.56 -4.43 -3.01
C LEU A 504 -31.01 -4.19 -4.45
N LYS A 505 -31.95 -5.00 -4.95
CA LYS A 505 -32.50 -4.84 -6.30
C LYS A 505 -33.13 -3.46 -6.49
N LEU A 506 -33.97 -3.04 -5.55
CA LEU A 506 -34.63 -1.73 -5.58
C LEU A 506 -33.63 -0.58 -5.55
N ALA A 507 -32.56 -0.68 -4.74
CA ALA A 507 -31.49 0.33 -4.72
C ALA A 507 -30.74 0.42 -6.05
N VAL A 508 -30.47 -0.71 -6.70
CA VAL A 508 -29.83 -0.76 -8.02
C VAL A 508 -30.75 -0.19 -9.11
N GLU A 509 -32.02 -0.56 -9.12
CA GLU A 509 -33.01 -0.05 -10.06
C GLU A 509 -33.19 1.47 -9.91
N TRP A 510 -33.32 1.95 -8.67
CA TRP A 510 -33.37 3.38 -8.37
C TRP A 510 -32.12 4.09 -8.86
N GLY A 511 -30.94 3.55 -8.59
CA GLY A 511 -29.67 4.16 -8.97
C GLY A 511 -29.47 4.20 -10.48
N ASN A 512 -29.97 3.21 -11.22
CA ASN A 512 -29.88 3.18 -12.68
C ASN A 512 -30.85 4.19 -13.29
N TYR A 513 -32.03 4.38 -12.70
CA TYR A 513 -32.97 5.42 -13.10
C TYR A 513 -32.47 6.83 -12.74
N HIS A 514 -31.80 7.00 -11.59
CA HIS A 514 -31.24 8.26 -11.09
C HIS A 514 -29.71 8.25 -11.17
N THR A 515 -29.19 7.99 -12.37
CA THR A 515 -27.75 7.77 -12.63
C THR A 515 -26.87 8.88 -12.06
N ASP A 516 -27.22 10.15 -12.25
CA ASP A 516 -26.40 11.28 -11.76
C ASP A 516 -26.36 11.37 -10.21
N LYS A 517 -27.49 11.13 -9.54
CA LYS A 517 -27.54 11.11 -8.06
C LYS A 517 -26.77 9.93 -7.47
N ALA A 518 -26.88 8.77 -8.10
CA ALA A 518 -26.11 7.60 -7.68
C ALA A 518 -24.59 7.84 -7.85
N GLN A 519 -24.18 8.53 -8.92
CA GLN A 519 -22.78 8.94 -9.11
C GLN A 519 -22.33 9.88 -7.99
N GLU A 520 -23.13 10.90 -7.67
CA GLU A 520 -22.84 11.88 -6.61
C GLU A 520 -22.60 11.23 -5.25
N ILE A 521 -23.42 10.25 -4.86
CA ILE A 521 -23.26 9.50 -3.60
C ILE A 521 -21.93 8.72 -3.61
N GLY A 522 -21.62 8.03 -4.72
CA GLY A 522 -20.36 7.30 -4.87
C GLY A 522 -19.13 8.20 -4.83
N GLU A 523 -19.22 9.39 -5.45
CA GLU A 523 -18.17 10.41 -5.46
C GLU A 523 -17.95 11.00 -4.08
N ALA A 524 -19.01 11.34 -3.36
CA ALA A 524 -18.92 11.86 -2.00
C ALA A 524 -18.31 10.82 -1.03
N GLY A 525 -18.70 9.55 -1.12
CA GLY A 525 -18.10 8.46 -0.34
C GLY A 525 -16.60 8.26 -0.64
N SER A 526 -16.23 8.24 -1.93
CA SER A 526 -14.82 8.13 -2.33
C SER A 526 -14.00 9.35 -1.94
N LYS A 527 -14.56 10.55 -2.07
CA LYS A 527 -13.93 11.81 -1.67
C LYS A 527 -13.64 11.83 -0.17
N PHE A 528 -14.60 11.41 0.66
CA PHE A 528 -14.38 11.26 2.10
C PHE A 528 -13.15 10.38 2.39
N ILE A 529 -13.03 9.22 1.75
CA ILE A 529 -11.88 8.32 1.94
C ILE A 529 -10.57 8.95 1.46
N GLN A 530 -10.58 9.59 0.29
CA GLN A 530 -9.38 10.18 -0.30
C GLN A 530 -8.85 11.39 0.48
N GLU A 531 -9.74 12.21 1.03
CA GLU A 531 -9.37 13.45 1.71
C GLU A 531 -9.18 13.25 3.22
N ASN A 532 -10.07 12.49 3.86
CA ASN A 532 -10.12 12.37 5.31
C ASN A 532 -9.45 11.10 5.85
N LEU A 533 -9.19 10.08 5.03
CA LEU A 533 -8.56 8.82 5.47
C LEU A 533 -7.15 8.64 4.91
N LYS A 534 -6.46 9.70 4.49
CA LYS A 534 -5.03 9.64 4.09
C LYS A 534 -4.14 9.29 5.29
N MET A 535 -2.95 8.73 5.02
CA MET A 535 -2.02 8.29 6.09
C MET A 535 -1.67 9.40 7.10
N ASP A 536 -1.60 10.67 6.68
CA ASP A 536 -1.42 11.79 7.62
C ASP A 536 -2.47 11.79 8.73
N PHE A 537 -3.75 11.61 8.37
CA PHE A 537 -4.86 11.62 9.32
C PHE A 537 -5.02 10.29 10.06
N VAL A 538 -4.50 9.19 9.51
CA VAL A 538 -4.39 7.92 10.26
C VAL A 538 -3.39 8.09 11.39
N TYR A 539 -2.21 8.65 11.11
CA TYR A 539 -1.21 8.93 12.15
C TYR A 539 -1.66 10.01 13.12
N ASP A 540 -2.35 11.06 12.67
CA ASP A 540 -2.91 12.08 13.58
C ASP A 540 -3.97 11.48 14.50
N TYR A 541 -4.82 10.55 14.01
CA TYR A 541 -5.77 9.84 14.86
C TYR A 541 -5.05 9.02 15.93
N MET A 542 -4.04 8.24 15.53
CA MET A 542 -3.24 7.45 16.48
C MET A 542 -2.54 8.34 17.50
N PHE A 543 -1.98 9.48 17.07
CA PHE A 543 -1.33 10.44 17.96
C PHE A 543 -2.31 10.96 19.01
N HIS A 544 -3.48 11.45 18.59
CA HIS A 544 -4.49 11.99 19.50
C HIS A 544 -5.03 10.92 20.45
N LEU A 545 -5.35 9.74 19.93
CA LEU A 545 -5.85 8.63 20.75
C LEU A 545 -4.85 8.24 21.84
N LEU A 546 -3.59 8.00 21.48
CA LEU A 546 -2.55 7.63 22.43
C LEU A 546 -2.23 8.76 23.42
N SER A 547 -2.28 10.01 22.97
CA SER A 547 -2.02 11.19 23.82
C SER A 547 -3.15 11.47 24.81
N GLU A 548 -4.41 11.31 24.41
CA GLU A 548 -5.54 11.43 25.34
C GLU A 548 -5.59 10.22 26.29
N TYR A 549 -5.29 9.02 25.80
CA TYR A 549 -5.19 7.82 26.62
C TYR A 549 -4.13 7.95 27.72
N SER A 550 -2.93 8.44 27.38
CA SER A 550 -1.82 8.55 28.35
C SER A 550 -2.14 9.52 29.49
N LYS A 551 -2.90 10.59 29.23
CA LYS A 551 -3.36 11.55 30.26
C LYS A 551 -4.28 10.92 31.31
N LEU A 552 -4.91 9.79 30.97
CA LEU A 552 -5.82 9.08 31.86
C LEU A 552 -5.06 8.10 32.78
N LEU A 553 -3.80 7.74 32.47
CA LEU A 553 -3.00 6.84 33.30
C LEU A 553 -2.68 7.48 34.66
N LYS A 554 -3.00 6.76 35.75
CA LYS A 554 -2.74 7.18 37.14
C LYS A 554 -1.46 6.58 37.72
N PHE A 555 -0.57 6.15 36.86
CA PHE A 555 0.67 5.46 37.23
C PHE A 555 1.71 5.69 36.14
N GLU A 556 2.99 5.54 36.49
CA GLU A 556 4.08 5.60 35.52
C GLU A 556 4.20 4.25 34.77
N PRO A 557 4.25 4.25 33.43
CA PRO A 557 4.45 3.04 32.63
C PRO A 557 5.73 2.32 33.02
N THR A 558 5.69 0.98 33.05
CA THR A 558 6.84 0.16 33.45
C THR A 558 7.05 -0.94 32.43
N ILE A 559 8.30 -1.15 32.00
CA ILE A 559 8.64 -2.23 31.08
C ILE A 559 8.50 -3.56 31.84
N PRO A 560 7.58 -4.46 31.42
CA PRO A 560 7.38 -5.72 32.11
C PRO A 560 8.56 -6.66 31.85
N LEU A 561 8.79 -7.59 32.77
CA LEU A 561 9.86 -8.58 32.65
C LEU A 561 9.63 -9.43 31.38
N GLY A 562 10.64 -9.49 30.51
CA GLY A 562 10.57 -10.27 29.27
C GLY A 562 10.00 -9.51 28.06
N ALA A 563 9.58 -8.25 28.20
CA ALA A 563 9.30 -7.41 27.04
C ALA A 563 10.55 -7.16 26.21
N LEU A 564 10.39 -7.17 24.88
CA LEU A 564 11.46 -6.94 23.92
C LEU A 564 11.39 -5.51 23.39
N GLU A 565 12.53 -4.81 23.37
CA GLU A 565 12.64 -3.54 22.65
C GLU A 565 12.47 -3.80 21.15
N VAL A 566 11.55 -3.06 20.51
CA VAL A 566 11.27 -3.15 19.08
C VAL A 566 11.49 -1.80 18.41
N CYS A 567 11.97 -1.85 17.17
CA CYS A 567 12.24 -0.69 16.32
C CYS A 567 12.15 -1.12 14.85
N SER A 568 12.28 -0.16 13.94
CA SER A 568 12.09 -0.43 12.52
C SER A 568 13.09 -1.46 11.98
N GLU A 569 14.32 -1.44 12.46
CA GLU A 569 15.39 -2.36 12.08
C GLU A 569 15.08 -3.78 12.56
N THR A 570 14.73 -3.97 13.84
CA THR A 570 14.46 -5.30 14.42
C THR A 570 13.25 -5.99 13.81
N MET A 571 12.31 -5.21 13.26
CA MET A 571 11.13 -5.73 12.57
C MET A 571 11.37 -5.97 11.08
N ALA A 572 11.90 -4.99 10.34
CA ALA A 572 11.99 -5.04 8.88
C ALA A 572 13.26 -5.73 8.35
N CYS A 573 14.30 -5.87 9.17
CA CYS A 573 15.56 -6.49 8.73
C CYS A 573 15.63 -8.01 8.97
N ARG A 574 14.53 -8.65 9.39
CA ARG A 574 14.46 -10.11 9.51
C ARG A 574 14.60 -10.77 8.13
N GLU A 575 15.48 -11.77 8.05
CA GLU A 575 15.77 -12.48 6.80
C GLU A 575 14.90 -13.72 6.59
N GLY A 576 14.73 -14.14 5.33
CA GLY A 576 14.08 -15.39 4.95
C GLY A 576 13.00 -15.26 3.88
N ASN A 577 12.86 -16.28 3.04
CA ASN A 577 11.93 -16.32 1.89
C ASN A 577 10.45 -16.25 2.28
N LYS A 578 10.07 -16.44 3.55
CA LYS A 578 8.68 -16.24 4.00
C LYS A 578 8.40 -14.79 4.41
N PHE A 579 9.44 -13.98 4.63
CA PHE A 579 9.34 -12.62 5.17
C PHE A 579 9.50 -11.51 4.13
N TRP A 580 9.84 -11.85 2.88
CA TRP A 580 10.13 -10.84 1.84
C TRP A 580 8.96 -9.86 1.64
N ARG A 581 7.71 -10.35 1.62
CA ARG A 581 6.54 -9.50 1.40
C ARG A 581 6.26 -8.59 2.60
N ILE A 582 6.41 -9.13 3.81
CA ILE A 582 6.29 -8.38 5.06
C ILE A 582 7.31 -7.24 5.06
N LYS A 583 8.58 -7.54 4.78
CA LYS A 583 9.65 -6.55 4.64
C LYS A 583 9.34 -5.50 3.58
N ASN A 584 8.88 -5.91 2.41
CA ASN A 584 8.56 -4.96 1.33
C ASN A 584 7.44 -4.01 1.75
N PHE A 585 6.37 -4.50 2.37
CA PHE A 585 5.27 -3.64 2.83
C PHE A 585 5.70 -2.73 3.98
N MET A 586 6.56 -3.19 4.89
CA MET A 586 7.17 -2.34 5.91
C MET A 586 7.99 -1.22 5.28
N VAL A 587 8.92 -1.55 4.36
CA VAL A 587 9.77 -0.56 3.69
C VAL A 587 8.95 0.43 2.86
N GLU A 588 7.91 -0.05 2.18
CA GLU A 588 7.00 0.78 1.39
C GLU A 588 6.18 1.75 2.26
N SER A 589 5.75 1.31 3.45
CA SER A 589 4.98 2.12 4.40
C SER A 589 5.84 2.92 5.39
N MET A 590 7.17 2.88 5.25
CA MET A 590 8.09 3.46 6.21
C MET A 590 8.07 4.99 6.17
N VAL A 591 7.97 5.61 7.34
CA VAL A 591 8.16 7.04 7.52
C VAL A 591 9.64 7.36 7.38
N LYS A 592 9.96 8.16 6.35
CA LYS A 592 11.34 8.48 5.95
C LYS A 592 11.92 9.68 6.69
N SER A 593 11.06 10.62 7.08
CA SER A 593 11.45 11.83 7.78
C SER A 593 10.37 12.22 8.81
N PRO A 594 10.74 12.93 9.88
CA PRO A 594 9.79 13.49 10.82
C PRO A 594 8.89 14.52 10.13
N ARG A 595 7.68 14.70 10.68
CA ARG A 595 6.78 15.73 10.21
C ARG A 595 7.20 17.10 10.75
N ASP A 596 7.25 18.09 9.86
CA ASP A 596 7.60 19.47 10.19
C ASP A 596 6.41 20.27 10.78
N THR A 597 5.20 19.70 10.77
CA THR A 597 3.97 20.33 11.24
C THR A 597 3.43 19.61 12.46
N LEU A 598 2.71 20.35 13.32
CA LEU A 598 1.93 19.75 14.40
C LEU A 598 0.84 18.79 13.84
N PRO A 599 0.43 17.78 14.63
CA PRO A 599 -0.79 17.02 14.35
C PRO A 599 -1.99 17.96 14.16
N CYS A 600 -2.97 17.56 13.36
CA CYS A 600 -4.18 18.34 13.16
C CYS A 600 -4.88 18.69 14.50
N THR A 601 -5.74 19.73 14.52
CA THR A 601 -6.50 20.08 15.71
C THR A 601 -7.78 19.24 15.81
N MET A 602 -7.89 18.45 16.88
CA MET A 602 -9.02 17.57 17.13
C MET A 602 -10.31 18.39 17.37
N PRO A 603 -11.46 18.00 16.77
CA PRO A 603 -12.75 18.62 17.06
C PRO A 603 -13.17 18.47 18.54
N PRO A 604 -14.04 19.36 19.05
CA PRO A 604 -14.60 19.21 20.39
C PRO A 604 -15.45 17.93 20.50
N PRO A 605 -15.72 17.46 21.74
CA PRO A 605 -16.67 16.37 21.97
C PRO A 605 -18.08 16.72 21.47
N LEU A 606 -18.89 15.68 21.26
CA LEU A 606 -20.29 15.80 20.81
C LEU A 606 -21.20 16.51 21.82
#